data_AF-A0A8H7PTV8-F1
#
_entry.id   AF-A0A8H7PTV8-F1
#
_cell.length_a   1.000
_cell.length_b   1.000
_cell.length_c   1.000
_cell.angle_alpha   90.00
_cell.angle_beta   90.00
_cell.angle_gamma   90.00
#
_symmetry.space_group_name_H-M   'P 1'
#
loop_
_entity.id
_entity.type
_entity.pdbx_description
1 polymer ?
#
loop_
_entity_poly.entity_id
_entity_poly.type
_entity_poly.pdbx_seq_one_letter_code
_entity_poly.pdbx_strand_id
1 'polypeptide(L)'
;GQTIPPFLGLSQQQSSLLVALYAQIDPEFAPQVPTMLPVAAQQLALEYEKKNSVGKKLERADMTWSDEYELLTKLQQEAVERLSTADMDVSKAAANLNLGDDATMQDLLLASFLYGGVRQEIIDQNDRKNMSPLASPNFKGAKELLERAFSKKFSMAAVQVGSLYVQEDKLAAGANCTEGEDPKKLAYEWYLKAANLGNPMAQHKIGFYTEKGYGCEKDAKAALGWYEKACAEGFPDSAHNLAILYQAVEPAVGVEKDLKKAVEYFEKAKQWGYAPSANALGRMYLLMSKNVSIAKEAGIDGDDEKEFIVTGISLLEESANGGDADAMTLLGMIFGSKEYGLYDLDKSQSFFELALVRGDLEAYNYLVRILRAKMAAKAALEKQNMENFDKMDPANQQKLIQELAKDASAESITLAACSNPACDKKESTKGEYLRCSACKKSSYCSRECQKDHWKNGHKAVCSLNKKHS
;
A
#
# COMPACT_ATOMS: atom_id res chain seq x y z
N GLY A 1 -3.90 -33.54 -6.18
CA GLY A 1 -3.43 -34.16 -7.43
C GLY A 1 -2.60 -33.19 -8.24
N GLN A 2 -3.15 -32.03 -8.59
CA GLN A 2 -2.39 -30.96 -9.24
C GLN A 2 -1.64 -30.10 -8.22
N THR A 3 -0.38 -29.80 -8.53
CA THR A 3 0.44 -28.81 -7.82
C THR A 3 0.01 -27.42 -8.24
N ILE A 4 -0.47 -26.59 -7.30
CA ILE A 4 -0.85 -25.21 -7.57
C ILE A 4 0.43 -24.36 -7.67
N PRO A 5 0.69 -23.67 -8.80
CA PRO A 5 1.85 -22.81 -8.94
C PRO A 5 1.73 -21.55 -8.05
N PRO A 6 2.85 -20.91 -7.68
CA PRO A 6 2.82 -19.61 -7.02
C PRO A 6 2.19 -18.54 -7.93
N PHE A 7 1.37 -17.66 -7.35
CA PHE A 7 0.76 -16.51 -8.05
C PHE A 7 0.71 -15.27 -7.14
N LEU A 8 0.63 -14.07 -7.72
CA LEU A 8 0.56 -12.79 -6.99
C LEU A 8 1.68 -12.59 -5.94
N GLY A 9 2.90 -13.08 -6.22
CA GLY A 9 4.02 -13.01 -5.28
C GLY A 9 3.89 -13.92 -4.05
N LEU A 10 2.87 -14.78 -3.98
CA LEU A 10 2.71 -15.77 -2.92
C LEU A 10 3.65 -16.96 -3.13
N SER A 11 4.12 -17.55 -2.04
CA SER A 11 4.78 -18.85 -2.09
C SER A 11 3.83 -19.95 -2.56
N GLN A 12 4.38 -21.07 -3.03
CA GLN A 12 3.59 -22.25 -3.43
C GLN A 12 2.68 -22.74 -2.30
N GLN A 13 3.16 -22.70 -1.05
CA GLN A 13 2.38 -23.10 0.13
C GLN A 13 1.21 -22.15 0.38
N GLN A 14 1.45 -20.83 0.29
CA GLN A 14 0.40 -19.82 0.45
C GLN A 14 -0.66 -19.92 -0.64
N SER A 15 -0.23 -20.08 -1.90
CA SER A 15 -1.10 -20.27 -3.06
C SER A 15 -1.98 -21.51 -2.91
N SER A 16 -1.39 -22.62 -2.47
CA SER A 16 -2.12 -23.87 -2.22
C SER A 16 -3.13 -23.74 -1.08
N LEU A 17 -2.75 -23.07 0.01
CA LEU A 17 -3.66 -22.82 1.14
C LEU A 17 -4.82 -21.93 0.73
N LEU A 18 -4.57 -20.87 -0.04
CA LEU A 18 -5.61 -19.94 -0.49
C LEU A 18 -6.67 -20.67 -1.33
N VAL A 19 -6.24 -21.43 -2.34
CA VAL A 19 -7.16 -22.25 -3.16
C VAL A 19 -7.91 -23.28 -2.32
N ALA A 20 -7.25 -23.93 -1.35
CA ALA A 20 -7.90 -24.89 -0.46
C ALA A 20 -8.99 -24.25 0.41
N LEU A 21 -8.79 -23.01 0.87
CA LEU A 21 -9.80 -22.27 1.63
C LEU A 21 -10.99 -21.89 0.75
N TYR A 22 -10.74 -21.41 -0.48
CA TYR A 22 -11.83 -21.17 -1.44
C TYR A 22 -12.58 -22.47 -1.75
N ALA A 23 -11.90 -23.60 -1.92
CA ALA A 23 -12.58 -24.86 -2.24
C ALA A 23 -13.61 -25.29 -1.18
N GLN A 24 -13.49 -24.82 0.07
CA GLN A 24 -14.46 -25.07 1.14
C GLN A 24 -15.63 -24.07 1.12
N ILE A 25 -15.38 -22.83 0.71
CA ILE A 25 -16.33 -21.73 0.79
C ILE A 25 -17.09 -21.57 -0.53
N ASP A 26 -16.36 -21.57 -1.64
CA ASP A 26 -16.79 -21.46 -3.03
C ASP A 26 -16.03 -22.48 -3.93
N PRO A 27 -16.54 -23.71 -4.05
CA PRO A 27 -15.92 -24.76 -4.86
C PRO A 27 -15.87 -24.47 -6.37
N GLU A 28 -16.76 -23.62 -6.88
CA GLU A 28 -16.82 -23.29 -8.32
C GLU A 28 -15.76 -22.25 -8.69
N PHE A 29 -15.49 -21.30 -7.79
CA PHE A 29 -14.46 -20.29 -7.97
C PHE A 29 -13.05 -20.83 -7.69
N ALA A 30 -12.89 -21.76 -6.74
CA ALA A 30 -11.57 -22.22 -6.29
C ALA A 30 -10.60 -22.69 -7.39
N PRO A 31 -11.03 -23.44 -8.43
CA PRO A 31 -10.15 -23.83 -9.54
C PRO A 31 -9.68 -22.64 -10.39
N GLN A 32 -10.44 -21.54 -10.38
CA GLN A 32 -10.20 -20.35 -11.19
C GLN A 32 -9.27 -19.34 -10.49
N VAL A 33 -9.17 -19.40 -9.14
CA VAL A 33 -8.36 -18.48 -8.32
C VAL A 33 -6.93 -18.25 -8.85
N PRO A 34 -6.15 -19.30 -9.22
CA PRO A 34 -4.78 -19.12 -9.71
C PRO A 34 -4.67 -18.38 -11.05
N THR A 35 -5.78 -18.19 -11.77
CA THR A 35 -5.82 -17.52 -13.07
C THR A 35 -6.59 -16.20 -13.01
N MET A 36 -7.76 -16.18 -12.38
CA MET A 36 -8.65 -15.02 -12.32
C MET A 36 -8.06 -13.87 -11.50
N LEU A 37 -7.46 -14.14 -10.33
CA LEU A 37 -6.88 -13.05 -9.52
C LEU A 37 -5.67 -12.40 -10.21
N PRO A 38 -4.72 -13.15 -10.84
CA PRO A 38 -3.69 -12.53 -11.66
C PRO A 38 -4.20 -11.72 -12.86
N VAL A 39 -5.24 -12.20 -13.55
CA VAL A 39 -5.85 -11.44 -14.67
C VAL A 39 -6.47 -10.14 -14.15
N ALA A 40 -7.18 -10.18 -13.03
CA ALA A 40 -7.71 -8.98 -12.38
C ALA A 40 -6.59 -7.99 -12.00
N ALA A 41 -5.45 -8.49 -11.53
CA ALA A 41 -4.29 -7.65 -11.20
C ALA A 41 -3.77 -6.90 -12.42
N GLN A 42 -3.62 -7.59 -13.55
CA GLN A 42 -3.17 -6.98 -14.80
C GLN A 42 -4.15 -5.93 -15.31
N GLN A 43 -5.46 -6.21 -15.27
CA GLN A 43 -6.49 -5.26 -15.70
C GLN A 43 -6.52 -4.01 -14.82
N LEU A 44 -6.50 -4.18 -13.49
CA LEU A 44 -6.49 -3.07 -12.54
C LEU A 44 -5.23 -2.22 -12.63
N ALA A 45 -4.06 -2.84 -12.83
CA ALA A 45 -2.81 -2.12 -13.04
C ALA A 45 -2.91 -1.20 -14.28
N LEU A 46 -3.42 -1.73 -15.41
CA LEU A 46 -3.58 -0.96 -16.64
C LEU A 46 -4.59 0.19 -16.49
N GLU A 47 -5.72 -0.05 -15.83
CA GLU A 47 -6.70 1.01 -15.57
C GLU A 47 -6.17 2.09 -14.63
N TYR A 48 -5.41 1.70 -13.62
CA TYR A 48 -4.78 2.62 -12.69
C TYR A 48 -3.74 3.51 -13.39
N GLU A 49 -2.84 2.92 -14.18
CA GLU A 49 -1.84 3.67 -14.93
C GLU A 49 -2.48 4.69 -15.88
N LYS A 50 -3.59 4.32 -16.53
CA LYS A 50 -4.37 5.24 -17.38
C LYS A 50 -4.98 6.39 -16.57
N LYS A 51 -5.54 6.12 -15.40
CA LYS A 51 -6.22 7.13 -14.55
C LYS A 51 -5.24 8.02 -13.77
N ASN A 52 -4.05 7.52 -13.47
CA ASN A 52 -3.09 8.17 -12.56
C ASN A 52 -1.75 8.49 -13.22
N SER A 53 -1.71 8.52 -14.55
CA SER A 53 -0.57 9.07 -15.28
C SER A 53 -0.29 10.50 -14.80
N VAL A 54 0.98 10.89 -14.87
CA VAL A 54 1.42 12.24 -14.50
C VAL A 54 0.57 13.28 -15.24
N GLY A 55 0.40 13.15 -16.56
CA GLY A 55 -0.45 14.06 -17.35
C GLY A 55 -1.90 14.19 -16.83
N LYS A 56 -2.55 13.09 -16.45
CA LYS A 56 -3.94 13.13 -15.93
C LYS A 56 -4.06 13.80 -14.57
N LYS A 57 -3.07 13.61 -13.68
CA LYS A 57 -3.02 14.32 -12.39
C LYS A 57 -2.92 15.84 -12.58
N LEU A 58 -2.26 16.27 -13.64
CA LEU A 58 -1.98 17.68 -13.92
C LEU A 58 -3.13 18.38 -14.63
N GLU A 59 -3.81 17.67 -15.55
CA GLU A 59 -5.10 18.12 -16.09
C GLU A 59 -6.08 18.42 -14.94
N ARG A 60 -6.14 17.57 -13.90
CA ARG A 60 -6.97 17.81 -12.71
C ARG A 60 -6.51 19.00 -11.87
N ALA A 61 -5.24 19.36 -11.96
CA ALA A 61 -4.67 20.51 -11.27
C ALA A 61 -4.84 21.83 -12.05
N ASP A 62 -5.45 21.79 -13.24
CA ASP A 62 -5.56 22.93 -14.16
C ASP A 62 -4.19 23.56 -14.49
N MET A 63 -3.17 22.70 -14.66
CA MET A 63 -1.80 23.14 -14.90
C MET A 63 -1.34 22.78 -16.31
N THR A 64 -0.89 23.79 -17.06
CA THR A 64 -0.21 23.62 -18.36
C THR A 64 1.25 23.27 -18.13
N TRP A 65 1.72 22.18 -18.74
CA TRP A 65 3.08 21.68 -18.55
C TRP A 65 4.07 22.12 -19.62
N SER A 66 5.36 22.02 -19.27
CA SER A 66 6.47 22.23 -20.19
C SER A 66 6.48 21.21 -21.33
N ASP A 67 7.02 21.61 -22.48
CA ASP A 67 7.23 20.77 -23.67
C ASP A 67 7.93 19.42 -23.35
N GLU A 68 8.66 19.35 -22.23
CA GLU A 68 9.37 18.16 -21.79
C GLU A 68 8.44 16.98 -21.43
N TYR A 69 7.27 17.25 -20.88
CA TYR A 69 6.37 16.18 -20.42
C TYR A 69 5.46 15.67 -21.53
N GLU A 70 5.12 16.54 -22.48
CA GLU A 70 4.52 16.12 -23.74
C GLU A 70 5.50 15.24 -24.52
N LEU A 71 6.79 15.62 -24.56
CA LEU A 71 7.85 14.80 -25.13
C LEU A 71 7.98 13.46 -24.40
N LEU A 72 7.94 13.44 -23.06
CA LEU A 72 7.96 12.21 -22.26
C LEU A 72 6.77 11.30 -22.56
N THR A 73 5.57 11.87 -22.73
CA THR A 73 4.37 11.10 -23.07
C THR A 73 4.52 10.46 -24.45
N LYS A 74 5.00 11.23 -25.44
CA LYS A 74 5.31 10.71 -26.79
C LYS A 74 6.37 9.61 -26.74
N LEU A 75 7.41 9.79 -25.93
CA LEU A 75 8.46 8.80 -25.71
C LEU A 75 7.90 7.48 -25.16
N GLN A 76 7.03 7.56 -24.14
CA GLN A 76 6.41 6.37 -23.56
C GLN A 76 5.50 5.65 -24.56
N GLN A 77 4.73 6.39 -25.36
CA GLN A 77 3.88 5.82 -26.40
C GLN A 77 4.70 5.11 -27.48
N GLU A 78 5.73 5.78 -28.00
CA GLU A 78 6.65 5.20 -28.99
C GLU A 78 7.37 3.97 -28.43
N ALA A 79 7.78 4.01 -27.16
CA ALA A 79 8.42 2.88 -26.50
C ALA A 79 7.50 1.65 -26.45
N VAL A 80 6.25 1.86 -26.03
CA VAL A 80 5.24 0.80 -25.96
C VAL A 80 4.93 0.25 -27.35
N GLU A 81 4.75 1.12 -28.34
CA GLU A 81 4.48 0.70 -29.73
C GLU A 81 5.62 -0.17 -30.27
N ARG A 82 6.87 0.31 -30.16
CA ARG A 82 8.05 -0.46 -30.60
C ARG A 82 8.18 -1.79 -29.89
N LEU A 83 8.06 -1.82 -28.57
CA LEU A 83 8.11 -3.06 -27.79
C LEU A 83 7.01 -4.04 -28.21
N SER A 84 5.79 -3.54 -28.48
CA SER A 84 4.68 -4.39 -28.93
C SER A 84 4.95 -5.02 -30.30
N THR A 85 5.56 -4.28 -31.23
CA THR A 85 5.93 -4.78 -32.56
C THR A 85 7.18 -5.67 -32.56
N ALA A 86 7.91 -5.70 -31.45
CA ALA A 86 9.19 -6.38 -31.29
C ALA A 86 9.11 -7.62 -30.38
N ASP A 87 7.92 -8.16 -30.12
CA ASP A 87 7.71 -9.26 -29.16
C ASP A 87 8.29 -8.97 -27.76
N MET A 88 8.22 -7.71 -27.32
CA MET A 88 8.82 -7.21 -26.07
C MET A 88 10.35 -7.37 -25.98
N ASP A 89 11.03 -7.61 -27.10
CA ASP A 89 12.49 -7.66 -27.19
C ASP A 89 13.07 -6.25 -27.32
N VAL A 90 13.77 -5.82 -26.27
CA VAL A 90 14.39 -4.49 -26.17
C VAL A 90 15.43 -4.25 -27.27
N SER A 91 16.20 -5.27 -27.66
CA SER A 91 17.25 -5.14 -28.67
C SER A 91 16.64 -4.93 -30.06
N LYS A 92 15.53 -5.63 -30.35
CA LYS A 92 14.77 -5.43 -31.59
C LYS A 92 14.03 -4.09 -31.59
N ALA A 93 13.43 -3.69 -30.47
CA ALA A 93 12.73 -2.41 -30.34
C ALA A 93 13.68 -1.20 -30.54
N ALA A 94 14.93 -1.35 -30.10
CA ALA A 94 15.98 -0.35 -30.26
C ALA A 94 16.63 -0.33 -31.66
N ALA A 95 16.34 -1.33 -32.52
CA ALA A 95 16.95 -1.41 -33.84
C ALA A 95 16.59 -0.17 -34.69
N ASN A 96 17.58 0.36 -35.41
CA ASN A 96 17.47 1.52 -36.31
C ASN A 96 17.23 2.89 -35.64
N LEU A 97 17.44 3.04 -34.33
CA LEU A 97 17.57 4.36 -33.70
C LEU A 97 18.93 4.97 -34.08
N ASN A 98 18.95 6.23 -34.57
CA ASN A 98 20.15 6.91 -35.06
C ASN A 98 20.60 8.01 -34.08
N LEU A 99 21.77 7.84 -33.45
CA LEU A 99 22.26 8.70 -32.37
C LEU A 99 22.87 10.04 -32.81
N GLY A 100 22.39 10.60 -33.91
CA GLY A 100 22.85 11.88 -34.46
C GLY A 100 22.69 13.06 -33.51
N ASP A 101 23.30 14.19 -33.86
CA ASP A 101 23.50 15.32 -32.94
C ASP A 101 22.20 15.98 -32.44
N ASP A 102 21.08 15.83 -33.15
CA ASP A 102 19.76 16.41 -32.80
C ASP A 102 18.72 15.38 -32.27
N ALA A 103 19.15 14.18 -31.90
CA ALA A 103 18.24 13.06 -31.61
C ALA A 103 17.78 12.94 -30.13
N THR A 104 17.44 14.04 -29.44
CA THR A 104 17.10 14.01 -27.98
C THR A 104 16.02 12.98 -27.62
N MET A 105 14.97 12.87 -28.46
CA MET A 105 13.92 11.87 -28.30
C MET A 105 14.48 10.44 -28.43
N GLN A 106 15.37 10.21 -29.39
CA GLN A 106 15.97 8.89 -29.59
C GLN A 106 16.96 8.53 -28.48
N ASP A 107 17.73 9.50 -27.97
CA ASP A 107 18.63 9.32 -26.83
C ASP A 107 17.84 8.91 -25.58
N LEU A 108 16.72 9.58 -25.29
CA LEU A 108 15.84 9.26 -24.17
C LEU A 108 15.17 7.89 -24.31
N LEU A 109 14.68 7.58 -25.51
CA LEU A 109 14.04 6.31 -25.83
C LEU A 109 15.03 5.15 -25.69
N LEU A 110 16.21 5.27 -26.28
CA LEU A 110 17.26 4.25 -26.18
C LEU A 110 17.79 4.12 -24.76
N ALA A 111 17.95 5.23 -24.02
CA ALA A 111 18.32 5.17 -22.61
C ALA A 111 17.29 4.39 -21.78
N SER A 112 16.00 4.64 -22.01
CA SER A 112 14.92 3.92 -21.32
C SER A 112 14.93 2.43 -21.64
N PHE A 113 15.23 2.06 -22.89
CA PHE A 113 15.38 0.67 -23.32
C PHE A 113 16.61 0.00 -22.70
N LEU A 114 17.78 0.62 -22.77
CA LEU A 114 19.05 0.09 -22.25
C LEU A 114 19.02 -0.11 -20.73
N TYR A 115 18.27 0.72 -20.02
CA TYR A 115 18.09 0.57 -18.58
C TYR A 115 17.07 -0.51 -18.21
N GLY A 116 16.22 -0.90 -19.15
CA GLY A 116 15.23 -1.97 -18.98
C GLY A 116 13.83 -1.48 -18.64
N GLY A 117 13.35 -0.46 -19.38
CA GLY A 117 11.94 -0.06 -19.54
C GLY A 117 11.23 0.32 -18.25
N VAL A 118 10.91 1.61 -18.07
CA VAL A 118 10.02 2.18 -17.04
C VAL A 118 9.76 1.22 -15.85
N ARG A 119 10.80 0.93 -15.06
CA ARG A 119 10.62 0.13 -13.85
C ARG A 119 9.93 1.01 -12.83
N GLN A 120 8.76 0.58 -12.34
CA GLN A 120 8.00 1.31 -11.32
C GLN A 120 8.91 1.66 -10.14
N GLU A 121 8.76 2.87 -9.61
CA GLU A 121 9.43 3.25 -8.37
C GLU A 121 9.00 2.29 -7.26
N ILE A 122 9.98 1.71 -6.58
CA ILE A 122 9.75 0.88 -5.38
C ILE A 122 9.13 1.77 -4.29
N ILE A 123 7.87 1.51 -3.94
CA ILE A 123 7.10 2.28 -2.96
C ILE A 123 7.32 1.73 -1.54
N ASP A 124 7.65 0.44 -1.39
CA ASP A 124 7.83 -0.19 -0.07
C ASP A 124 9.03 -1.17 0.06
N GLN A 125 9.17 -1.79 1.24
CA GLN A 125 10.22 -2.79 1.53
C GLN A 125 9.92 -4.19 0.97
N ASN A 126 8.67 -4.48 0.58
CA ASN A 126 8.23 -5.78 0.05
C ASN A 126 8.45 -5.89 -1.47
N ASP A 127 8.39 -4.78 -2.20
CA ASP A 127 8.77 -4.66 -3.62
C ASP A 127 10.20 -5.18 -3.89
N ARG A 128 11.09 -5.06 -2.91
CA ARG A 128 12.49 -5.53 -2.98
C ARG A 128 12.64 -7.03 -3.13
N LYS A 129 11.69 -7.84 -2.65
CA LYS A 129 11.81 -9.31 -2.67
C LYS A 129 11.34 -9.93 -3.99
N ASN A 130 10.53 -9.21 -4.76
CA ASN A 130 9.88 -9.73 -5.97
C ASN A 130 10.57 -9.33 -7.27
N MET A 131 11.57 -8.44 -7.23
CA MET A 131 12.40 -8.13 -8.39
C MET A 131 13.70 -8.94 -8.37
N SER A 132 13.92 -9.71 -9.43
CA SER A 132 15.18 -10.40 -9.68
C SER A 132 16.34 -9.39 -9.69
N PRO A 133 17.47 -9.66 -9.01
CA PRO A 133 18.64 -8.79 -9.02
C PRO A 133 19.36 -8.91 -10.36
N LEU A 134 18.78 -8.35 -11.42
CA LEU A 134 19.53 -8.06 -12.64
C LEU A 134 19.90 -6.58 -12.62
N ALA A 135 21.20 -6.34 -12.43
CA ALA A 135 21.85 -5.10 -12.84
C ALA A 135 21.37 -4.72 -14.24
N SER A 136 21.18 -3.42 -14.48
CA SER A 136 20.83 -2.93 -15.81
C SER A 136 21.83 -3.48 -16.85
N PRO A 137 21.36 -4.08 -17.97
CA PRO A 137 22.24 -4.69 -18.94
C PRO A 137 23.20 -3.69 -19.61
N ASN A 138 22.94 -2.39 -19.52
CA ASN A 138 23.89 -1.35 -19.97
C ASN A 138 23.73 -0.02 -19.21
N PHE A 139 24.10 -0.01 -17.92
CA PHE A 139 24.09 1.20 -17.08
C PHE A 139 24.87 2.37 -17.72
N LYS A 140 26.10 2.11 -18.18
CA LYS A 140 26.98 3.13 -18.73
C LYS A 140 26.39 3.79 -19.98
N GLY A 141 25.90 2.99 -20.92
CA GLY A 141 25.29 3.50 -22.15
C GLY A 141 24.00 4.28 -21.89
N ALA A 142 23.14 3.79 -20.97
CA ALA A 142 21.94 4.53 -20.58
C ALA A 142 22.28 5.89 -19.95
N LYS A 143 23.28 5.93 -19.05
CA LYS A 143 23.75 7.17 -18.41
C LYS A 143 24.29 8.17 -19.43
N GLU A 144 25.17 7.77 -20.34
CA GLU A 144 25.75 8.66 -21.35
C GLU A 144 24.68 9.33 -22.23
N LEU A 145 23.65 8.58 -22.63
CA LEU A 145 22.54 9.10 -23.42
C LEU A 145 21.68 10.10 -22.64
N LEU A 146 21.41 9.83 -21.36
CA LEU A 146 20.69 10.77 -20.50
C LEU A 146 21.52 12.03 -20.22
N GLU A 147 22.83 11.92 -20.04
CA GLU A 147 23.72 13.07 -19.88
C GLU A 147 23.74 13.95 -21.13
N ARG A 148 23.75 13.34 -22.32
CA ARG A 148 23.58 14.06 -23.61
C ARG A 148 22.23 14.78 -23.67
N ALA A 149 21.14 14.12 -23.33
CA ALA A 149 19.82 14.75 -23.32
C ALA A 149 19.74 15.90 -22.30
N PHE A 150 20.33 15.72 -21.11
CA PHE A 150 20.40 16.77 -20.09
C PHE A 150 21.22 17.99 -20.54
N SER A 151 22.30 17.79 -21.31
CA SER A 151 23.11 18.90 -21.86
C SER A 151 22.29 19.84 -22.76
N LYS A 152 21.19 19.35 -23.32
CA LYS A 152 20.21 20.11 -24.11
C LYS A 152 19.09 20.71 -23.25
N LYS A 153 19.31 20.81 -21.94
CA LYS A 153 18.38 21.31 -20.92
C LYS A 153 17.15 20.45 -20.64
N PHE A 154 17.11 19.19 -21.10
CA PHE A 154 16.02 18.28 -20.77
C PHE A 154 16.11 17.81 -19.31
N SER A 155 15.40 18.49 -18.41
CA SER A 155 15.55 18.31 -16.95
C SER A 155 15.16 16.90 -16.49
N MET A 156 14.18 16.29 -17.15
CA MET A 156 13.74 14.92 -16.89
C MET A 156 14.85 13.89 -17.13
N ALA A 157 15.82 14.13 -18.02
CA ALA A 157 16.96 13.21 -18.16
C ALA A 157 17.77 13.13 -16.87
N ALA A 158 18.00 14.26 -16.20
CA ALA A 158 18.68 14.27 -14.91
C ALA A 158 17.86 13.57 -13.81
N VAL A 159 16.53 13.65 -13.84
CA VAL A 159 15.66 12.83 -12.97
C VAL A 159 15.88 11.34 -13.23
N GLN A 160 15.90 10.93 -14.51
CA GLN A 160 16.14 9.53 -14.87
C GLN A 160 17.54 9.06 -14.43
N VAL A 161 18.59 9.87 -14.57
CA VAL A 161 19.93 9.53 -14.03
C VAL A 161 19.89 9.38 -12.51
N GLY A 162 19.18 10.25 -11.80
CA GLY A 162 18.94 10.09 -10.37
C GLY A 162 18.32 8.74 -10.05
N SER A 163 17.25 8.36 -10.77
CA SER A 163 16.59 7.06 -10.65
C SER A 163 17.53 5.88 -10.98
N LEU A 164 18.46 6.05 -11.95
CA LEU A 164 19.49 5.06 -12.25
C LEU A 164 20.25 4.66 -10.98
N TYR A 165 20.77 5.66 -10.28
CA TYR A 165 21.55 5.47 -9.06
C TYR A 165 20.73 4.94 -7.88
N VAL A 166 19.44 5.26 -7.79
CA VAL A 166 18.55 4.67 -6.76
C VAL A 166 18.44 3.16 -6.94
N GLN A 167 18.30 2.68 -8.18
CA GLN A 167 18.24 1.23 -8.38
C GLN A 167 19.60 0.58 -8.21
N GLU A 168 20.71 1.26 -8.52
CA GLU A 168 22.05 0.75 -8.21
C GLU A 168 22.23 0.53 -6.70
N ASP A 169 21.83 1.49 -5.86
CA ASP A 169 21.80 1.32 -4.40
C ASP A 169 20.92 0.13 -3.98
N LYS A 170 19.70 0.05 -4.52
CA LYS A 170 18.69 -0.92 -4.08
C LYS A 170 18.91 -2.34 -4.59
N LEU A 171 19.41 -2.52 -5.81
CA LEU A 171 19.41 -3.80 -6.54
C LEU A 171 20.82 -4.32 -6.86
N ALA A 172 21.79 -3.43 -7.03
CA ALA A 172 23.15 -3.79 -7.47
C ALA A 172 24.24 -3.45 -6.46
N ALA A 173 23.87 -2.96 -5.27
CA ALA A 173 24.81 -2.52 -4.22
C ALA A 173 25.90 -1.56 -4.73
N GLY A 174 25.56 -0.73 -5.72
CA GLY A 174 26.50 0.22 -6.34
C GLY A 174 27.54 -0.41 -7.26
N ALA A 175 27.35 -1.63 -7.75
CA ALA A 175 28.33 -2.35 -8.60
C ALA A 175 28.77 -1.58 -9.85
N ASN A 176 27.94 -0.67 -10.37
CA ASN A 176 28.28 0.17 -11.53
C ASN A 176 28.80 1.58 -11.18
N CYS A 177 28.92 1.92 -9.90
CA CYS A 177 29.50 3.20 -9.45
C CYS A 177 31.02 3.10 -9.37
N THR A 178 31.72 4.24 -9.42
CA THR A 178 33.17 4.20 -9.21
C THR A 178 33.49 3.93 -7.73
N GLU A 179 34.64 3.32 -7.47
CA GLU A 179 35.02 2.91 -6.12
C GLU A 179 35.05 4.11 -5.16
N GLY A 180 34.28 4.02 -4.07
CA GLY A 180 34.16 5.07 -3.06
C GLY A 180 33.02 6.08 -3.30
N GLU A 181 32.28 5.98 -4.40
CA GLU A 181 31.06 6.77 -4.60
C GLU A 181 29.84 6.15 -3.91
N ASP A 182 29.05 6.97 -3.22
CA ASP A 182 27.75 6.59 -2.68
C ASP A 182 26.65 6.85 -3.72
N PRO A 183 25.96 5.80 -4.23
CA PRO A 183 24.89 5.99 -5.22
C PRO A 183 23.76 6.88 -4.70
N LYS A 184 23.47 6.92 -3.39
CA LYS A 184 22.43 7.80 -2.82
C LYS A 184 22.81 9.26 -2.96
N LYS A 185 24.09 9.58 -2.73
CA LYS A 185 24.62 10.94 -2.91
C LYS A 185 24.60 11.34 -4.38
N LEU A 186 24.99 10.44 -5.29
CA LEU A 186 24.92 10.71 -6.73
C LEU A 186 23.47 10.92 -7.20
N ALA A 187 22.52 10.12 -6.71
CA ALA A 187 21.09 10.31 -6.99
C ALA A 187 20.62 11.70 -6.53
N TYR A 188 20.98 12.10 -5.29
CA TYR A 188 20.67 13.42 -4.75
C TYR A 188 21.22 14.55 -5.63
N GLU A 189 22.49 14.48 -6.03
CA GLU A 189 23.12 15.51 -6.88
C GLU A 189 22.42 15.66 -8.23
N TRP A 190 22.01 14.54 -8.85
CA TRP A 190 21.28 14.56 -10.12
C TRP A 190 19.86 15.10 -9.99
N TYR A 191 19.13 14.72 -8.95
CA TYR A 191 17.83 15.33 -8.65
C TYR A 191 17.97 16.83 -8.38
N LEU A 192 19.06 17.28 -7.74
CA LEU A 192 19.26 18.69 -7.42
C LEU A 192 19.50 19.52 -8.69
N LYS A 193 20.27 18.98 -9.65
CA LYS A 193 20.44 19.57 -10.98
C LYS A 193 19.10 19.77 -11.68
N ALA A 194 18.24 18.76 -11.70
CA ALA A 194 16.91 18.86 -12.31
C ALA A 194 15.97 19.80 -11.54
N ALA A 195 16.00 19.77 -10.21
CA ALA A 195 15.18 20.63 -9.35
C ALA A 195 15.51 22.12 -9.53
N ASN A 196 16.80 22.44 -9.72
CA ASN A 196 17.27 23.79 -10.02
C ASN A 196 16.85 24.30 -11.40
N LEU A 197 16.49 23.41 -12.33
CA LEU A 197 15.86 23.77 -13.60
C LEU A 197 14.34 23.92 -13.50
N GLY A 198 13.77 23.82 -12.30
CA GLY A 198 12.32 23.95 -12.09
C GLY A 198 11.53 22.66 -12.24
N ASN A 199 12.18 21.50 -12.41
CA ASN A 199 11.44 20.24 -12.56
C ASN A 199 10.74 19.84 -11.25
N PRO A 200 9.39 19.77 -11.20
CA PRO A 200 8.69 19.58 -9.93
C PRO A 200 8.77 18.15 -9.40
N MET A 201 8.94 17.15 -10.27
CA MET A 201 9.25 15.79 -9.84
C MET A 201 10.61 15.73 -9.15
N ALA A 202 11.61 16.43 -9.70
CA ALA A 202 12.93 16.53 -9.07
C ALA A 202 12.88 17.31 -7.74
N GLN A 203 12.14 18.40 -7.69
CA GLN A 203 11.92 19.17 -6.46
C GLN A 203 11.26 18.31 -5.38
N HIS A 204 10.27 17.50 -5.73
CA HIS A 204 9.69 16.50 -4.83
C HIS A 204 10.74 15.50 -4.33
N LYS A 205 11.54 14.92 -5.25
CA LYS A 205 12.59 13.94 -4.88
C LYS A 205 13.63 14.55 -3.94
N ILE A 206 14.04 15.80 -4.17
CA ILE A 206 14.93 16.51 -3.26
C ILE A 206 14.27 16.72 -1.90
N GLY A 207 13.02 17.18 -1.86
CA GLY A 207 12.27 17.29 -0.62
C GLY A 207 12.31 15.99 0.19
N PHE A 208 12.03 14.86 -0.45
CA PHE A 208 12.06 13.54 0.18
C PHE A 208 13.46 13.13 0.64
N TYR A 209 14.48 13.33 -0.18
CA TYR A 209 15.85 12.98 0.19
C TYR A 209 16.33 13.80 1.38
N THR A 210 16.08 15.11 1.39
CA THR A 210 16.45 16.00 2.49
C THR A 210 15.63 15.70 3.76
N GLU A 211 14.35 15.35 3.63
CA GLU A 211 13.52 14.95 4.78
C GLU A 211 14.03 13.66 5.45
N LYS A 212 14.51 12.70 4.66
CA LYS A 212 15.00 11.41 5.17
C LYS A 212 16.50 11.35 5.43
N GLY A 213 17.27 12.33 4.94
CA GLY A 213 18.74 12.34 5.01
C GLY A 213 19.38 11.31 4.07
N TYR A 214 18.82 11.10 2.89
CA TYR A 214 19.38 10.17 1.90
C TYR A 214 20.43 10.86 1.05
N GLY A 215 21.70 10.44 1.18
CA GLY A 215 22.82 11.05 0.44
C GLY A 215 23.08 12.52 0.79
N CYS A 216 22.41 13.07 1.81
CA CYS A 216 22.49 14.45 2.26
C CYS A 216 22.14 14.54 3.76
N GLU A 217 22.38 15.70 4.37
CA GLU A 217 21.97 15.96 5.76
C GLU A 217 20.45 16.06 5.86
N LYS A 218 19.91 15.55 6.98
CA LYS A 218 18.47 15.59 7.25
C LYS A 218 18.04 17.01 7.63
N ASP A 219 17.12 17.60 6.86
CA ASP A 219 16.55 18.92 7.13
C ASP A 219 15.09 19.00 6.68
N ALA A 220 14.17 18.93 7.64
CA ALA A 220 12.73 18.97 7.36
C ALA A 220 12.24 20.34 6.90
N LYS A 221 12.91 21.43 7.32
CA LYS A 221 12.53 22.79 6.91
C LYS A 221 12.96 23.05 5.46
N ALA A 222 14.13 22.59 5.07
CA ALA A 222 14.56 22.62 3.67
C ALA A 222 13.66 21.73 2.80
N ALA A 223 13.28 20.54 3.29
CA ALA A 223 12.34 19.66 2.59
C ALA A 223 10.99 20.32 2.34
N LEU A 224 10.44 21.01 3.34
CA LEU A 224 9.18 21.75 3.23
C LEU A 224 9.23 22.76 2.08
N GLY A 225 10.30 23.57 1.98
CA GLY A 225 10.46 24.54 0.89
C GLY A 225 10.55 23.90 -0.51
N TRP A 226 11.12 22.69 -0.62
CA TRP A 226 11.14 21.96 -1.88
C TRP A 226 9.79 21.36 -2.25
N TYR A 227 9.06 20.82 -1.26
CA TYR A 227 7.71 20.33 -1.51
C TYR A 227 6.74 21.45 -1.85
N GLU A 228 6.87 22.63 -1.24
CA GLU A 228 6.05 23.81 -1.59
C GLU A 228 6.23 24.22 -3.05
N LYS A 229 7.46 24.24 -3.55
CA LYS A 229 7.75 24.53 -4.97
C LYS A 229 7.09 23.50 -5.90
N ALA A 230 7.28 22.21 -5.61
CA ALA A 230 6.69 21.14 -6.42
C ALA A 230 5.14 21.14 -6.35
N CYS A 231 4.57 21.44 -5.18
CA CYS A 231 3.13 21.57 -4.98
C CYS A 231 2.55 22.77 -5.74
N ALA A 232 3.27 23.91 -5.80
CA ALA A 232 2.86 25.06 -6.60
C ALA A 232 2.82 24.75 -8.11
N GLU A 233 3.63 23.78 -8.55
CA GLU A 233 3.67 23.21 -9.91
C GLU A 233 2.71 22.02 -10.09
N GLY A 234 1.79 21.79 -9.15
CA GLY A 234 0.69 20.82 -9.29
C GLY A 234 1.09 19.38 -9.01
N PHE A 235 2.24 19.16 -8.35
CA PHE A 235 2.72 17.81 -8.04
C PHE A 235 2.00 17.25 -6.80
N PRO A 236 1.05 16.28 -6.95
CA PRO A 236 0.16 15.91 -5.85
C PRO A 236 0.86 15.17 -4.71
N ASP A 237 1.88 14.38 -5.05
CA ASP A 237 2.73 13.68 -4.09
C ASP A 237 3.45 14.66 -3.14
N SER A 238 3.80 15.86 -3.61
CA SER A 238 4.38 16.91 -2.76
C SER A 238 3.34 17.56 -1.85
N ALA A 239 2.13 17.80 -2.35
CA ALA A 239 1.02 18.25 -1.51
C ALA A 239 0.74 17.23 -0.39
N HIS A 240 0.73 15.93 -0.71
CA HIS A 240 0.60 14.87 0.30
C HIS A 240 1.72 14.92 1.36
N ASN A 241 2.98 15.02 0.94
CA ASN A 241 4.10 15.04 1.90
C ASN A 241 4.12 16.31 2.75
N LEU A 242 3.70 17.47 2.22
CA LEU A 242 3.47 18.67 3.02
C LEU A 242 2.44 18.41 4.11
N ALA A 243 1.32 17.77 3.75
CA ALA A 243 0.28 17.45 4.72
C ALA A 243 0.80 16.54 5.83
N ILE A 244 1.60 15.52 5.50
CA ILE A 244 2.23 14.62 6.47
C ILE A 244 3.19 15.38 7.40
N LEU A 245 3.99 16.31 6.88
CA LEU A 245 4.88 17.14 7.70
C LEU A 245 4.11 18.02 8.68
N TYR A 246 3.00 18.63 8.26
CA TYR A 246 2.14 19.43 9.14
C TYR A 246 1.30 18.58 10.11
N GLN A 247 1.01 17.32 9.77
CA GLN A 247 0.28 16.39 10.63
C GLN A 247 1.15 15.81 11.76
N ALA A 248 2.47 15.73 11.54
CA ALA A 248 3.40 14.97 12.39
C ALA A 248 3.22 15.23 13.89
N VAL A 249 3.17 14.14 14.66
CA VAL A 249 2.97 14.16 16.12
C VAL A 249 4.23 14.63 16.86
N GLU A 250 5.40 14.32 16.30
CA GLU A 250 6.67 14.92 16.71
C GLU A 250 7.01 16.04 15.73
N PRO A 251 7.19 17.29 16.19
CA PRO A 251 7.63 18.37 15.32
C PRO A 251 8.97 17.97 14.69
N ALA A 252 9.00 17.87 13.36
CA ALA A 252 10.28 17.82 12.69
C ALA A 252 11.02 19.13 13.00
N VAL A 253 12.34 19.09 13.20
CA VAL A 253 13.10 20.30 13.57
C VAL A 253 12.80 21.42 12.57
N GLY A 254 12.16 22.48 13.04
CA GLY A 254 11.79 23.65 12.22
C GLY A 254 10.42 23.60 11.52
N VAL A 255 9.58 22.59 11.77
CA VAL A 255 8.19 22.51 11.26
C VAL A 255 7.23 22.26 12.42
N GLU A 256 6.34 23.22 12.68
CA GLU A 256 5.31 23.10 13.71
C GLU A 256 4.09 22.32 13.19
N LYS A 257 3.46 21.54 14.08
CA LYS A 257 2.22 20.82 13.79
C LYS A 257 1.09 21.81 13.49
N ASP A 258 0.40 21.60 12.37
CA ASP A 258 -0.75 22.39 11.92
C ASP A 258 -1.74 21.48 11.20
N LEU A 259 -2.74 20.96 11.93
CA LEU A 259 -3.71 20.02 11.35
C LEU A 259 -4.61 20.66 10.30
N LYS A 260 -4.84 21.98 10.39
CA LYS A 260 -5.62 22.70 9.39
C LYS A 260 -4.90 22.71 8.05
N LYS A 261 -3.61 23.08 8.04
CA LYS A 261 -2.77 22.98 6.83
C LYS A 261 -2.67 21.55 6.33
N ALA A 262 -2.56 20.57 7.23
CA ALA A 262 -2.52 19.17 6.82
C ALA A 262 -3.77 18.77 6.03
N VAL A 263 -4.97 19.11 6.52
CA VAL A 263 -6.22 18.86 5.80
C VAL A 263 -6.27 19.60 4.47
N GLU A 264 -5.89 20.89 4.43
CA GLU A 264 -5.87 21.69 3.20
C GLU A 264 -4.98 21.05 2.10
N TYR A 265 -3.78 20.60 2.47
CA TYR A 265 -2.87 19.97 1.51
C TYR A 265 -3.30 18.55 1.11
N PHE A 266 -3.86 17.76 2.02
CA PHE A 266 -4.42 16.46 1.65
C PHE A 266 -5.62 16.63 0.69
N GLU A 267 -6.51 17.58 0.95
CA GLU A 267 -7.66 17.87 0.08
C GLU A 267 -7.20 18.30 -1.31
N LYS A 268 -6.19 19.17 -1.39
CA LYS A 268 -5.58 19.58 -2.67
C LYS A 268 -5.00 18.38 -3.44
N ALA A 269 -4.20 17.54 -2.77
CA ALA A 269 -3.63 16.34 -3.38
C ALA A 269 -4.71 15.35 -3.86
N LYS A 270 -5.77 15.16 -3.07
CA LYS A 270 -6.94 14.34 -3.43
C LYS A 270 -7.62 14.87 -4.69
N GLN A 271 -7.90 16.18 -4.75
CA GLN A 271 -8.52 16.83 -5.92
C GLN A 271 -7.69 16.61 -7.20
N TRP A 272 -6.36 16.57 -7.08
CA TRP A 272 -5.45 16.27 -8.19
C TRP A 272 -5.30 14.76 -8.48
N GLY A 273 -6.08 13.90 -7.81
CA GLY A 273 -6.17 12.47 -8.04
C GLY A 273 -5.10 11.65 -7.31
N TYR A 274 -4.56 12.15 -6.20
CA TYR A 274 -3.66 11.36 -5.35
C TYR A 274 -4.43 10.55 -4.32
N ALA A 275 -4.69 9.29 -4.65
CA ALA A 275 -5.44 8.36 -3.79
C ALA A 275 -4.92 8.29 -2.34
N PRO A 276 -3.60 8.18 -2.07
CA PRO A 276 -3.11 8.13 -0.69
C PRO A 276 -3.52 9.32 0.19
N SER A 277 -3.79 10.50 -0.39
CA SER A 277 -4.33 11.63 0.37
C SER A 277 -5.79 11.45 0.76
N ALA A 278 -6.61 10.83 -0.08
CA ALA A 278 -7.97 10.45 0.29
C ALA A 278 -7.95 9.45 1.46
N ASN A 279 -7.04 8.47 1.43
CA ASN A 279 -6.85 7.53 2.55
C ASN A 279 -6.40 8.24 3.84
N ALA A 280 -5.42 9.14 3.75
CA ALA A 280 -4.97 9.92 4.89
C ALA A 280 -6.10 10.75 5.51
N LEU A 281 -6.91 11.43 4.69
CA LEU A 281 -8.10 12.14 5.16
C LEU A 281 -9.11 11.17 5.78
N GLY A 282 -9.39 10.04 5.12
CA GLY A 282 -10.32 9.03 5.64
C GLY A 282 -9.92 8.55 7.03
N ARG A 283 -8.63 8.27 7.24
CA ARG A 283 -8.05 7.94 8.55
C ARG A 283 -8.19 9.08 9.55
N MET A 284 -7.97 10.34 9.14
CA MET A 284 -8.16 11.50 10.01
C MET A 284 -9.61 11.63 10.48
N TYR A 285 -10.59 11.49 9.59
CA TYR A 285 -12.01 11.51 9.93
C TYR A 285 -12.38 10.35 10.88
N LEU A 286 -11.87 9.14 10.64
CA LEU A 286 -12.06 8.03 11.58
C LEU A 286 -11.42 8.31 12.96
N LEU A 287 -10.29 9.02 13.02
CA LEU A 287 -9.71 9.46 14.29
C LEU A 287 -10.56 10.54 14.97
N MET A 288 -11.14 11.47 14.22
CA MET A 288 -12.06 12.51 14.72
C MET A 288 -13.31 11.90 15.34
N SER A 289 -13.83 10.79 14.77
CA SER A 289 -14.96 10.05 15.36
C SER A 289 -14.67 9.54 16.78
N LYS A 290 -13.39 9.25 17.08
CA LYS A 290 -12.94 8.79 18.41
C LYS A 290 -12.50 9.94 19.31
N ASN A 291 -12.11 11.07 18.74
CA ASN A 291 -11.66 12.24 19.46
C ASN A 291 -11.98 13.53 18.70
N VAL A 292 -13.09 14.16 19.07
CA VAL A 292 -13.58 15.42 18.47
C VAL A 292 -12.61 16.60 18.61
N SER A 293 -11.66 16.56 19.56
CA SER A 293 -10.66 17.65 19.68
C SER A 293 -9.81 17.78 18.42
N ILE A 294 -9.58 16.67 17.72
CA ILE A 294 -8.82 16.63 16.46
C ILE A 294 -9.55 17.42 15.37
N ALA A 295 -10.87 17.35 15.30
CA ALA A 295 -11.67 18.11 14.33
C ALA A 295 -11.50 19.63 14.55
N LYS A 296 -11.55 20.07 15.82
CA LYS A 296 -11.33 21.47 16.19
C LYS A 296 -9.93 21.96 15.83
N GLU A 297 -8.89 21.16 16.12
CA GLU A 297 -7.51 21.47 15.73
C GLU A 297 -7.33 21.53 14.20
N ALA A 298 -8.05 20.68 13.46
CA ALA A 298 -8.05 20.65 12.01
C ALA A 298 -8.91 21.76 11.36
N GLY A 299 -9.64 22.54 12.16
CA GLY A 299 -10.56 23.57 11.65
C GLY A 299 -11.77 22.98 10.92
N ILE A 300 -12.18 21.76 11.27
CA ILE A 300 -13.38 21.09 10.74
C ILE A 300 -14.50 21.28 11.75
N ASP A 301 -15.61 21.86 11.28
CA ASP A 301 -16.83 22.02 12.07
C ASP A 301 -17.57 20.68 12.20
N GLY A 302 -18.25 20.48 13.33
CA GLY A 302 -19.02 19.28 13.63
C GLY A 302 -18.47 18.47 14.81
N ASP A 303 -19.35 17.72 15.46
CA ASP A 303 -19.03 16.82 16.57
C ASP A 303 -19.78 15.47 16.50
N ASP A 304 -20.50 15.21 15.39
CA ASP A 304 -21.20 13.94 15.20
C ASP A 304 -20.23 12.82 14.80
N GLU A 305 -20.03 11.87 15.71
CA GLU A 305 -19.25 10.65 15.50
C GLU A 305 -19.66 9.92 14.21
N LYS A 306 -20.96 9.81 13.93
CA LYS A 306 -21.46 9.05 12.77
C LYS A 306 -21.11 9.73 11.45
N GLU A 307 -21.17 11.06 11.41
CA GLU A 307 -20.83 11.84 10.22
C GLU A 307 -19.33 11.69 9.89
N PHE A 308 -18.47 11.73 10.91
CA PHE A 308 -17.05 11.48 10.75
C PHE A 308 -16.76 10.04 10.30
N ILE A 309 -17.48 9.04 10.79
CA ILE A 309 -17.34 7.65 10.31
C ILE A 309 -17.75 7.56 8.83
N VAL A 310 -18.93 8.04 8.46
CA VAL A 310 -19.44 7.98 7.07
C VAL A 310 -18.47 8.68 6.11
N THR A 311 -18.02 9.88 6.47
CA THR A 311 -17.05 10.64 5.67
C THR A 311 -15.72 9.90 5.56
N GLY A 312 -15.22 9.36 6.68
CA GLY A 312 -13.98 8.59 6.72
C GLY A 312 -14.01 7.36 5.82
N ILE A 313 -15.10 6.59 5.85
CA ILE A 313 -15.29 5.42 4.99
C ILE A 313 -15.43 5.82 3.53
N SER A 314 -16.21 6.86 3.22
CA SER A 314 -16.37 7.34 1.84
C SER A 314 -15.03 7.75 1.21
N LEU A 315 -14.17 8.43 1.97
CA LEU A 315 -12.84 8.83 1.52
C LEU A 315 -11.89 7.63 1.33
N LEU A 316 -12.01 6.61 2.19
CA LEU A 316 -11.27 5.37 2.02
C LEU A 316 -11.73 4.60 0.78
N GLU A 317 -13.04 4.56 0.50
CA GLU A 317 -13.60 3.94 -0.70
C GLU A 317 -13.17 4.70 -1.96
N GLU A 318 -13.16 6.04 -1.93
CA GLU A 318 -12.58 6.87 -2.99
C GLU A 318 -11.11 6.54 -3.23
N SER A 319 -10.31 6.41 -2.16
CA SER A 319 -8.91 6.02 -2.25
C SER A 319 -8.71 4.62 -2.84
N ALA A 320 -9.50 3.64 -2.38
CA ALA A 320 -9.47 2.28 -2.89
C ALA A 320 -9.83 2.23 -4.38
N ASN A 321 -10.87 2.96 -4.81
CA ASN A 321 -11.22 3.12 -6.22
C ASN A 321 -10.13 3.83 -7.02
N GLY A 322 -9.42 4.75 -6.36
CA GLY A 322 -8.22 5.41 -6.86
C GLY A 322 -7.02 4.48 -6.98
N GLY A 323 -7.07 3.26 -6.42
CA GLY A 323 -6.03 2.23 -6.51
C GLY A 323 -5.09 2.13 -5.32
N ASP A 324 -5.42 2.75 -4.19
CA ASP A 324 -4.60 2.67 -2.98
C ASP A 324 -4.82 1.34 -2.25
N ALA A 325 -3.81 0.48 -2.25
CA ALA A 325 -3.86 -0.83 -1.60
C ALA A 325 -3.97 -0.72 -0.07
N ASP A 326 -3.39 0.31 0.54
CA ASP A 326 -3.47 0.52 1.99
C ASP A 326 -4.91 0.87 2.41
N ALA A 327 -5.62 1.63 1.57
CA ALA A 327 -7.02 1.94 1.79
C ALA A 327 -7.90 0.69 1.66
N MET A 328 -7.65 -0.14 0.65
CA MET A 328 -8.33 -1.43 0.48
C MET A 328 -8.13 -2.31 1.70
N THR A 329 -6.88 -2.48 2.15
CA THR A 329 -6.57 -3.27 3.34
C THR A 329 -7.25 -2.71 4.59
N LEU A 330 -7.26 -1.38 4.77
CA LEU A 330 -7.95 -0.75 5.90
C LEU A 330 -9.47 -0.97 5.86
N LEU A 331 -10.12 -0.80 4.71
CA LEU A 331 -11.55 -1.10 4.53
C LEU A 331 -11.83 -2.57 4.81
N GLY A 332 -10.98 -3.47 4.32
CA GLY A 332 -11.03 -4.89 4.64
C GLY A 332 -11.03 -5.15 6.15
N MET A 333 -10.17 -4.47 6.91
CA MET A 333 -10.13 -4.58 8.37
C MET A 333 -11.39 -3.98 9.03
N ILE A 334 -11.88 -2.84 8.53
CA ILE A 334 -13.05 -2.16 9.07
C ILE A 334 -14.29 -3.05 8.93
N PHE A 335 -14.60 -3.50 7.71
CA PHE A 335 -15.73 -4.39 7.43
C PHE A 335 -15.54 -5.76 8.10
N GLY A 336 -14.30 -6.22 8.28
CA GLY A 336 -13.97 -7.44 9.01
C GLY A 336 -14.04 -7.32 10.54
N SER A 337 -14.37 -6.15 11.07
CA SER A 337 -14.41 -5.85 12.51
C SER A 337 -15.75 -5.27 12.94
N LYS A 338 -16.00 -5.27 14.26
CA LYS A 338 -17.19 -4.64 14.84
C LYS A 338 -16.96 -3.18 15.25
N GLU A 339 -15.80 -2.61 14.94
CA GLU A 339 -15.33 -1.34 15.50
C GLU A 339 -16.26 -0.16 15.17
N TYR A 340 -16.81 -0.12 13.96
CA TYR A 340 -17.70 0.95 13.49
C TYR A 340 -19.14 0.48 13.21
N GLY A 341 -19.51 -0.72 13.66
CA GLY A 341 -20.84 -1.29 13.39
C GLY A 341 -21.13 -1.66 11.92
N LEU A 342 -20.14 -1.55 11.04
CA LEU A 342 -20.23 -1.85 9.61
C LEU A 342 -19.76 -3.27 9.27
N TYR A 343 -20.02 -4.24 10.14
CA TYR A 343 -19.47 -5.59 9.98
C TYR A 343 -20.06 -6.31 8.76
N ASP A 344 -19.23 -6.65 7.78
CA ASP A 344 -19.59 -7.32 6.52
C ASP A 344 -18.40 -8.17 6.04
N LEU A 345 -18.51 -9.50 6.20
CA LEU A 345 -17.43 -10.42 5.85
C LEU A 345 -17.20 -10.53 4.34
N ASP A 346 -18.23 -10.28 3.52
CA ASP A 346 -18.13 -10.36 2.07
C ASP A 346 -17.40 -9.14 1.53
N LYS A 347 -17.78 -7.92 1.98
CA LYS A 347 -17.01 -6.71 1.69
C LYS A 347 -15.58 -6.80 2.19
N SER A 348 -15.39 -7.31 3.41
CA SER A 348 -14.06 -7.53 3.98
C SER A 348 -13.20 -8.43 3.09
N GLN A 349 -13.75 -9.55 2.64
CA GLN A 349 -13.08 -10.46 1.70
C GLN A 349 -12.74 -9.75 0.40
N SER A 350 -13.69 -9.06 -0.24
CA SER A 350 -13.48 -8.38 -1.52
C SER A 350 -12.39 -7.33 -1.44
N PHE A 351 -12.32 -6.55 -0.37
CA PHE A 351 -11.26 -5.56 -0.19
C PHE A 351 -9.88 -6.19 0.03
N PHE A 352 -9.79 -7.30 0.78
CA PHE A 352 -8.50 -8.01 0.92
C PHE A 352 -8.06 -8.72 -0.36
N GLU A 353 -9.00 -9.25 -1.15
CA GLU A 353 -8.71 -9.75 -2.50
C GLU A 353 -8.16 -8.64 -3.39
N LEU A 354 -8.82 -7.48 -3.38
CA LEU A 354 -8.40 -6.33 -4.18
C LEU A 354 -7.00 -5.82 -3.75
N ALA A 355 -6.75 -5.71 -2.45
CA ALA A 355 -5.44 -5.32 -1.92
C ALA A 355 -4.33 -6.33 -2.32
N LEU A 356 -4.61 -7.63 -2.20
CA LEU A 356 -3.67 -8.69 -2.58
C LEU A 356 -3.38 -8.67 -4.09
N VAL A 357 -4.41 -8.45 -4.90
CA VAL A 357 -4.32 -8.28 -6.36
C VAL A 357 -3.47 -7.06 -6.71
N ARG A 358 -3.45 -6.01 -5.87
CA ARG A 358 -2.58 -4.83 -6.01
C ARG A 358 -1.17 -5.01 -5.45
N GLY A 359 -0.84 -6.20 -4.94
CA GLY A 359 0.51 -6.53 -4.46
C GLY A 359 0.71 -6.38 -2.95
N ASP A 360 -0.32 -5.99 -2.18
CA ASP A 360 -0.21 -5.98 -0.72
C ASP A 360 -0.23 -7.41 -0.17
N LEU A 361 0.96 -7.93 0.11
CA LEU A 361 1.13 -9.27 0.67
C LEU A 361 0.66 -9.38 2.12
N GLU A 362 0.49 -8.28 2.85
CA GLU A 362 -0.08 -8.33 4.20
C GLU A 362 -1.56 -8.70 4.14
N ALA A 363 -2.28 -8.26 3.10
CA ALA A 363 -3.68 -8.58 2.85
C ALA A 363 -3.95 -10.10 2.82
N TYR A 364 -2.99 -10.90 2.34
CA TYR A 364 -3.07 -12.37 2.37
C TYR A 364 -3.37 -12.91 3.78
N ASN A 365 -2.70 -12.40 4.81
CA ASN A 365 -2.88 -12.89 6.18
C ASN A 365 -4.28 -12.58 6.71
N TYR A 366 -4.85 -11.44 6.32
CA TYR A 366 -6.20 -11.06 6.69
C TYR A 366 -7.24 -11.82 5.88
N LEU A 367 -7.03 -11.99 4.58
CA LEU A 367 -7.89 -12.79 3.70
C LEU A 367 -8.02 -14.22 4.23
N VAL A 368 -6.91 -14.87 4.58
CA VAL A 368 -6.92 -16.22 5.18
C VAL A 368 -7.75 -16.25 6.47
N ARG A 369 -7.70 -15.21 7.30
CA ARG A 369 -8.52 -15.14 8.53
C ARG A 369 -10.01 -15.02 8.21
N ILE A 370 -10.37 -14.16 7.26
CA ILE A 370 -11.76 -13.97 6.82
C ILE A 370 -12.31 -15.25 6.22
N LEU A 371 -11.57 -15.89 5.30
CA LEU A 371 -11.98 -17.16 4.70
C LEU A 371 -12.15 -18.25 5.77
N ARG A 372 -11.23 -18.39 6.72
CA ARG A 372 -11.39 -19.34 7.84
C ARG A 372 -12.61 -19.03 8.70
N ALA A 373 -12.91 -17.75 8.95
CA ALA A 373 -14.11 -17.36 9.69
C ALA A 373 -15.39 -17.73 8.92
N LYS A 374 -15.44 -17.46 7.61
CA LYS A 374 -16.55 -17.87 6.74
C LYS A 374 -16.71 -19.39 6.68
N MET A 375 -15.62 -20.14 6.58
CA MET A 375 -15.63 -21.61 6.63
C MET A 375 -16.16 -22.13 7.96
N ALA A 376 -15.72 -21.55 9.08
CA ALA A 376 -16.22 -21.93 10.41
C ALA A 376 -17.71 -21.60 10.58
N ALA A 377 -18.16 -20.45 10.07
CA ALA A 377 -19.57 -20.07 10.06
C ALA A 377 -20.40 -21.05 9.22
N LYS A 378 -19.94 -21.39 8.02
CA LYS A 378 -20.57 -22.41 7.16
C LYS A 378 -20.65 -23.78 7.84
N ALA A 379 -19.56 -24.25 8.45
CA ALA A 379 -19.55 -25.52 9.16
C ALA A 379 -20.45 -25.53 10.42
N ALA A 380 -20.56 -24.40 11.12
CA ALA A 380 -21.48 -24.25 12.24
C ALA A 380 -22.94 -24.26 11.78
N LEU A 381 -23.23 -23.57 10.66
CA LEU A 381 -24.53 -23.57 10.01
C LEU A 381 -24.93 -24.97 9.56
N GLU A 382 -24.03 -25.71 8.91
CA GLU A 382 -24.24 -27.10 8.49
C GLU A 382 -24.50 -28.02 9.69
N LYS A 383 -23.79 -27.84 10.81
CA LYS A 383 -24.01 -28.64 12.04
C LYS A 383 -25.31 -28.33 12.75
N GLN A 384 -25.71 -27.06 12.84
CA GLN A 384 -26.99 -26.65 13.41
C GLN A 384 -28.17 -27.06 12.51
N ASN A 385 -27.95 -27.09 11.19
CA ASN A 385 -28.98 -27.45 10.23
C ASN A 385 -29.08 -28.95 9.98
N MET A 386 -28.03 -29.78 10.09
CA MET A 386 -28.18 -31.23 9.83
C MET A 386 -29.19 -31.94 10.75
N GLU A 387 -29.42 -31.46 11.98
CA GLU A 387 -30.41 -32.09 12.87
C GLU A 387 -31.88 -31.75 12.51
N ASN A 388 -32.12 -30.65 11.78
CA ASN A 388 -33.47 -30.15 11.45
C ASN A 388 -33.77 -30.05 9.94
N PHE A 389 -32.76 -29.89 9.08
CA PHE A 389 -32.87 -29.63 7.64
C PHE A 389 -33.27 -30.86 6.82
N ASP A 390 -32.80 -32.05 7.24
CA ASP A 390 -33.15 -33.34 6.61
C ASP A 390 -34.65 -33.68 6.72
N LYS A 391 -35.40 -32.94 7.55
CA LYS A 391 -36.84 -33.10 7.77
C LYS A 391 -37.68 -32.02 7.09
N MET A 392 -37.06 -31.05 6.42
CA MET A 392 -37.76 -29.91 5.79
C MET A 392 -38.01 -30.16 4.31
N ASP A 393 -39.12 -29.64 3.78
CA ASP A 393 -39.37 -29.67 2.34
C ASP A 393 -38.45 -28.69 1.58
N PRO A 394 -38.22 -28.89 0.27
CA PRO A 394 -37.23 -28.13 -0.49
C PRO A 394 -37.49 -26.61 -0.55
N ALA A 395 -38.74 -26.16 -0.43
CA ALA A 395 -39.06 -24.74 -0.48
C ALA A 395 -38.74 -24.04 0.85
N ASN A 396 -38.97 -24.74 1.96
CA ASN A 396 -38.63 -24.26 3.30
C ASN A 396 -37.13 -24.34 3.58
N GLN A 397 -36.43 -25.29 2.97
CA GLN A 397 -34.96 -25.32 2.93
C GLN A 397 -34.39 -24.05 2.27
N GLN A 398 -34.92 -23.64 1.11
CA GLN A 398 -34.49 -22.44 0.40
C GLN A 398 -34.77 -21.14 1.19
N LYS A 399 -35.89 -21.07 1.93
CA LYS A 399 -36.24 -19.93 2.80
C LYS A 399 -35.35 -19.85 4.05
N LEU A 400 -35.09 -20.97 4.71
CA LEU A 400 -34.22 -21.01 5.90
C LEU A 400 -32.79 -20.57 5.56
N ILE A 401 -32.30 -20.94 4.37
CA ILE A 401 -31.02 -20.46 3.83
C ILE A 401 -31.01 -18.93 3.68
N GLN A 402 -32.12 -18.32 3.25
CA GLN A 402 -32.26 -16.87 3.09
C GLN A 402 -32.46 -16.11 4.42
N GLU A 403 -33.11 -16.71 5.42
CA GLU A 403 -33.31 -16.13 6.76
C GLU A 403 -32.05 -16.19 7.63
N LEU A 404 -31.31 -17.30 7.61
CA LEU A 404 -30.07 -17.43 8.40
C LEU A 404 -28.92 -16.58 7.84
N ALA A 405 -28.96 -16.24 6.55
CA ALA A 405 -28.10 -15.21 5.96
C ALA A 405 -28.41 -13.80 6.51
N LYS A 406 -29.61 -13.58 7.04
CA LYS A 406 -30.00 -12.34 7.76
C LYS A 406 -29.75 -12.43 9.26
N ASP A 407 -29.92 -13.59 9.89
CA ASP A 407 -29.85 -13.80 11.35
C ASP A 407 -28.44 -14.14 11.89
N ALA A 408 -27.38 -14.02 11.08
CA ALA A 408 -26.04 -13.73 11.61
C ALA A 408 -25.95 -12.35 12.31
N SER A 409 -27.05 -11.60 12.28
CA SER A 409 -27.39 -10.50 13.18
C SER A 409 -28.24 -11.00 14.36
N ALA A 410 -27.80 -10.68 15.58
CA ALA A 410 -28.50 -10.83 16.86
C ALA A 410 -28.65 -12.25 17.48
N GLU A 411 -28.00 -12.39 18.65
CA GLU A 411 -28.37 -13.29 19.77
C GLU A 411 -28.27 -14.82 19.62
N SER A 412 -27.10 -15.39 19.94
CA SER A 412 -26.95 -16.35 21.06
C SER A 412 -25.53 -16.91 21.17
N ILE A 413 -24.68 -16.32 22.02
CA ILE A 413 -23.57 -17.06 22.66
C ILE A 413 -23.59 -16.71 24.13
N THR A 414 -24.10 -17.62 24.96
CA THR A 414 -23.92 -17.59 26.41
C THR A 414 -22.46 -17.94 26.74
N LEU A 415 -21.59 -16.93 26.83
CA LEU A 415 -20.23 -17.03 27.36
C LEU A 415 -20.30 -16.98 28.89
N ALA A 416 -19.94 -18.07 29.58
CA ALA A 416 -19.96 -18.12 31.05
C ALA A 416 -18.76 -18.82 31.72
N ALA A 417 -17.69 -19.18 31.00
CA ALA A 417 -16.52 -19.80 31.64
C ALA A 417 -15.19 -19.53 30.91
N CYS A 418 -14.12 -19.37 31.72
CA CYS A 418 -12.74 -19.32 31.27
C CYS A 418 -12.32 -20.68 30.66
N SER A 419 -11.61 -20.67 29.54
CA SER A 419 -11.20 -21.87 28.80
C SER A 419 -9.94 -22.57 29.38
N ASN A 420 -9.45 -22.16 30.55
CA ASN A 420 -8.36 -22.83 31.26
C ASN A 420 -8.91 -23.77 32.36
N PRO A 421 -8.71 -25.10 32.26
CA PRO A 421 -9.27 -26.08 33.20
C PRO A 421 -8.68 -26.01 34.63
N ALA A 422 -7.66 -25.18 34.88
CA ALA A 422 -7.08 -24.95 36.21
C ALA A 422 -7.54 -23.64 36.88
N CYS A 423 -8.55 -22.95 36.32
CA CYS A 423 -9.01 -21.64 36.80
C CYS A 423 -10.46 -21.70 37.30
N ASP A 424 -10.66 -21.55 38.61
CA ASP A 424 -12.00 -21.61 39.24
C ASP A 424 -12.78 -20.27 39.21
N LYS A 425 -12.26 -19.23 38.53
CA LYS A 425 -12.93 -17.91 38.49
C LYS A 425 -13.99 -17.84 37.38
N LYS A 426 -15.20 -17.41 37.75
CA LYS A 426 -16.32 -17.08 36.84
C LYS A 426 -16.47 -15.57 36.70
N GLU A 427 -16.98 -15.13 35.56
CA GLU A 427 -17.19 -13.71 35.23
C GLU A 427 -18.33 -13.13 36.10
N SER A 428 -18.04 -12.08 36.87
CA SER A 428 -19.03 -11.41 37.74
C SER A 428 -19.81 -10.33 37.01
N THR A 429 -19.20 -9.65 36.03
CA THR A 429 -19.88 -8.65 35.18
C THR A 429 -19.45 -8.74 33.71
N LYS A 430 -20.45 -8.58 32.82
CA LYS A 430 -20.32 -8.72 31.36
C LYS A 430 -19.34 -7.67 30.80
N GLY A 431 -18.16 -8.09 30.35
CA GLY A 431 -17.16 -7.21 29.72
C GLY A 431 -15.92 -6.89 30.54
N GLU A 432 -15.70 -7.54 31.70
CA GLU A 432 -14.51 -7.32 32.54
C GLU A 432 -13.17 -7.77 31.92
N TYR A 433 -13.20 -8.58 30.85
CA TYR A 433 -11.98 -9.10 30.21
C TYR A 433 -11.62 -8.33 28.92
N LEU A 434 -10.63 -7.43 29.01
CA LEU A 434 -9.99 -6.76 27.87
C LEU A 434 -8.61 -7.36 27.52
N ARG A 435 -8.26 -7.30 26.23
CA ARG A 435 -7.09 -7.95 25.58
C ARG A 435 -5.73 -7.40 26.06
N CYS A 436 -4.72 -8.28 26.15
CA CYS A 436 -3.32 -7.91 26.38
C CYS A 436 -2.66 -7.35 25.10
N SER A 437 -2.02 -6.18 25.20
CA SER A 437 -1.43 -5.44 24.07
C SER A 437 -0.12 -6.04 23.52
N ALA A 438 0.52 -6.99 24.21
CA ALA A 438 1.85 -7.47 23.83
C ALA A 438 1.88 -8.81 23.06
N CYS A 439 0.93 -9.74 23.26
CA CYS A 439 1.09 -11.11 22.74
C CYS A 439 0.11 -11.57 21.65
N LYS A 440 -0.89 -10.76 21.25
CA LYS A 440 -1.86 -11.05 20.15
C LYS A 440 -2.39 -12.51 20.06
N LYS A 441 -2.44 -13.28 21.16
CA LYS A 441 -3.21 -14.54 21.26
C LYS A 441 -4.38 -14.32 22.22
N SER A 442 -5.55 -14.81 21.82
CA SER A 442 -6.77 -14.75 22.62
C SER A 442 -6.77 -15.81 23.72
N SER A 443 -6.64 -15.38 24.96
CA SER A 443 -7.22 -16.08 26.10
C SER A 443 -7.60 -15.07 27.18
N TYR A 444 -8.86 -15.17 27.62
CA TYR A 444 -9.48 -14.27 28.60
C TYR A 444 -8.88 -14.54 29.99
N CYS A 445 -8.10 -13.61 30.57
CA CYS A 445 -7.78 -13.63 32.00
C CYS A 445 -7.74 -12.21 32.60
N SER A 446 -8.15 -12.09 33.87
CA SER A 446 -8.24 -10.81 34.60
C SER A 446 -6.85 -10.26 34.95
N ARG A 447 -6.78 -8.96 35.24
CA ARG A 447 -5.53 -8.22 35.50
C ARG A 447 -4.75 -8.76 36.72
N GLU A 448 -5.44 -9.38 37.68
CA GLU A 448 -4.84 -10.04 38.86
C GLU A 448 -4.26 -11.42 38.53
N CYS A 449 -4.92 -12.18 37.66
CA CYS A 449 -4.41 -13.45 37.12
C CYS A 449 -3.09 -13.24 36.34
N GLN A 450 -2.97 -12.13 35.61
CA GLN A 450 -1.74 -11.75 34.90
C GLN A 450 -0.59 -11.41 35.87
N LYS A 451 -0.89 -10.81 37.04
CA LYS A 451 0.12 -10.48 38.08
C LYS A 451 0.70 -11.73 38.76
N ASP A 452 -0.12 -12.73 39.05
CA ASP A 452 0.36 -13.98 39.67
C ASP A 452 1.14 -14.86 38.68
N HIS A 453 0.74 -14.88 37.40
CA HIS A 453 1.52 -15.52 36.33
C HIS A 453 2.89 -14.86 36.12
N TRP A 454 2.96 -13.52 36.22
CA TRP A 454 4.22 -12.78 36.11
C TRP A 454 5.17 -13.13 37.27
N LYS A 455 4.67 -13.21 38.51
CA LYS A 455 5.48 -13.62 39.68
C LYS A 455 6.02 -15.05 39.58
N ASN A 456 5.24 -15.98 39.03
CA ASN A 456 5.66 -17.38 38.88
C ASN A 456 6.57 -17.60 37.67
N GLY A 457 6.35 -16.89 36.56
CA GLY A 457 7.20 -16.93 35.37
C GLY A 457 8.57 -16.27 35.57
N HIS A 458 8.64 -15.19 36.36
CA HIS A 458 9.92 -14.51 36.64
C HIS A 458 10.86 -15.33 37.53
N LYS A 459 10.32 -16.21 38.40
CA LYS A 459 11.13 -17.16 39.20
C LYS A 459 11.74 -18.27 38.36
N ALA A 460 11.01 -18.79 37.36
CA ALA A 460 11.48 -19.88 36.50
C ALA A 460 12.60 -19.44 35.54
N VAL A 461 12.53 -18.21 35.02
CA VAL A 461 13.53 -17.68 34.08
C VAL A 461 14.81 -17.24 34.81
N CYS A 462 14.72 -16.75 36.05
CA CYS A 462 15.88 -16.29 36.80
C CYS A 462 16.68 -17.43 37.48
N SER A 463 16.12 -18.63 37.63
CA SER A 463 16.84 -19.81 38.15
C SER A 463 17.63 -20.58 37.09
N LEU A 464 17.38 -20.34 35.79
CA LEU A 464 18.04 -21.07 34.69
C LEU A 464 19.34 -20.42 34.21
N ASN A 465 19.64 -19.17 34.62
CA ASN A 465 20.87 -18.46 34.25
C ASN A 465 21.97 -18.48 35.34
N LYS A 466 21.97 -19.48 36.24
CA LYS A 466 23.05 -19.66 37.24
C LYS A 466 23.87 -20.95 37.11
N LYS A 467 23.75 -21.70 36.01
CA LYS A 467 24.60 -22.86 35.76
C LYS A 467 24.95 -22.97 34.30
N HIS A 468 25.89 -22.13 33.86
CA HIS A 468 26.92 -22.48 32.88
C HIS A 468 28.04 -21.43 33.03
N SER A 469 28.82 -21.64 34.09
CA SER A 469 30.23 -21.24 34.22
C SER A 469 31.07 -22.48 34.03
#